data_AF-A0A843AR94-F1
#
_entry.id   AF-A0A843AR94-F1
#
_cell.length_a   1.000
_cell.length_b   1.000
_cell.length_c   1.000
_cell.angle_alpha   90.00
_cell.angle_beta   90.00
_cell.angle_gamma   90.00
#
_symmetry.space_group_name_H-M   'P 1'
#
loop_
_entity.id
_entity.type
_entity.pdbx_description
1 polymer ?
#
loop_
_entity_poly.entity_id
_entity_poly.type
_entity_poly.pdbx_seq_one_letter_code
_entity_poly.pdbx_strand_id
1 'polypeptide(L)'
;MENKILIGIIAFILGIIVIAFPLLSVGFLVVASGLSVCILAIYWIIRGIQHWNENKATCVLYVLVGLFAFFFGLVLTGNFPLFLFTSSFLLYIIGFLMIIFGITGIINNEKNMSKISSLLFFIFGIVLLIFANLIFENPLYLALIIGIALMIEGISLILESKDKKIGSEEK
;
A
#
# COMPACT_ATOMS: atom_id res chain seq x y z
N MET A 1 13.44 -16.86 10.92
CA MET A 1 13.95 -16.93 9.53
C MET A 1 12.90 -17.52 8.58
N GLU A 2 12.20 -18.60 8.93
CA GLU A 2 11.05 -19.13 8.13
C GLU A 2 9.92 -18.14 7.87
N ASN A 3 9.66 -17.22 8.79
CA ASN A 3 8.51 -16.32 8.68
C ASN A 3 8.59 -15.40 7.44
N LYS A 4 9.78 -14.97 7.01
CA LYS A 4 9.92 -14.10 5.82
C LYS A 4 9.59 -14.84 4.52
N ILE A 5 9.99 -16.10 4.39
CA ILE A 5 9.67 -16.93 3.22
C ILE A 5 8.16 -17.19 3.17
N LEU A 6 7.56 -17.55 4.32
CA LEU A 6 6.12 -17.76 4.42
C LEU A 6 5.34 -16.49 4.05
N ILE A 7 5.71 -15.34 4.61
CA ILE A 7 5.10 -14.04 4.30
C ILE A 7 5.26 -13.71 2.81
N GLY A 8 6.43 -13.96 2.22
CA GLY A 8 6.69 -13.71 0.80
C GLY A 8 5.83 -14.58 -0.12
N ILE A 9 5.68 -15.87 0.19
CA ILE A 9 4.78 -16.79 -0.54
C ILE A 9 3.32 -16.33 -0.42
N ILE A 10 2.89 -15.96 0.80
CA ILE A 10 1.54 -15.45 1.04
C ILE A 10 1.29 -14.17 0.22
N ALA A 11 2.23 -13.22 0.24
CA ALA A 11 2.13 -11.98 -0.53
C ALA A 11 2.03 -12.24 -2.04
N PHE A 12 2.83 -13.17 -2.57
CA PHE A 12 2.81 -13.54 -3.98
C PHE A 12 1.46 -14.15 -4.39
N ILE A 13 0.94 -15.10 -3.60
CA ILE A 13 -0.37 -15.72 -3.83
C ILE A 13 -1.49 -14.67 -3.74
N LEU A 14 -1.43 -13.80 -2.74
CA LEU A 14 -2.35 -12.67 -2.60
C LEU A 14 -2.34 -11.77 -3.84
N GLY A 15 -1.17 -11.48 -4.41
CA GLY A 15 -1.06 -10.70 -5.63
C GLY A 15 -1.83 -11.33 -6.80
N ILE A 16 -1.69 -12.64 -7.01
CA ILE A 16 -2.45 -13.38 -8.04
C ILE A 16 -3.95 -13.31 -7.77
N ILE A 17 -4.37 -13.55 -6.52
CA ILE A 17 -5.77 -13.48 -6.12
C ILE A 17 -6.32 -12.08 -6.41
N VAL A 18 -5.62 -11.03 -6.01
CA VAL A 18 -6.04 -9.63 -6.23
C VAL A 18 -6.25 -9.34 -7.71
N ILE A 19 -5.39 -9.83 -8.61
CA ILE A 19 -5.57 -9.64 -10.07
C ILE A 19 -6.80 -10.39 -10.59
N ALA A 20 -7.01 -11.63 -10.12
CA ALA A 20 -8.15 -12.44 -10.54
C ALA A 20 -9.49 -11.92 -9.96
N PHE A 21 -9.44 -11.23 -8.83
CA PHE A 21 -10.62 -10.90 -8.03
C PHE A 21 -11.63 -9.94 -8.72
N PRO A 22 -11.21 -8.85 -9.38
CA PRO A 22 -12.12 -8.00 -10.16
C PRO A 22 -12.87 -8.74 -11.27
N LEU A 23 -12.29 -9.82 -11.81
CA LEU A 23 -12.94 -10.65 -12.84
C LEU A 23 -14.12 -11.44 -12.26
N LEU A 24 -14.12 -11.69 -10.95
CA LEU A 24 -15.21 -12.37 -10.25
C LEU A 24 -16.26 -11.38 -9.75
N SER A 25 -15.84 -10.34 -9.02
CA SER A 25 -16.75 -9.31 -8.51
C SER A 25 -16.02 -8.04 -8.08
N VAL A 26 -16.25 -6.96 -8.84
CA VAL A 26 -15.84 -5.61 -8.44
C VAL A 26 -16.59 -5.13 -7.20
N GLY A 27 -17.84 -5.57 -7.01
CA GLY A 27 -18.67 -5.19 -5.86
C GLY A 27 -18.05 -5.59 -4.52
N PHE A 28 -17.40 -6.75 -4.45
CA PHE A 28 -16.69 -7.14 -3.24
C PHE A 28 -15.49 -6.25 -2.96
N LEU A 29 -14.75 -5.76 -3.96
CA LEU A 29 -13.63 -4.82 -3.71
C LEU A 29 -14.11 -3.50 -3.11
N VAL A 30 -15.27 -3.00 -3.55
CA VAL A 30 -15.89 -1.79 -2.98
C VAL A 30 -16.28 -2.01 -1.53
N VAL A 31 -16.91 -3.15 -1.22
CA VAL A 31 -17.31 -3.47 0.17
C VAL A 31 -16.08 -3.73 1.05
N ALA A 32 -15.11 -4.51 0.56
CA ALA A 32 -13.90 -4.86 1.29
C ALA A 32 -13.03 -3.63 1.57
N SER A 33 -12.91 -2.69 0.62
CA SER A 33 -12.15 -1.45 0.83
C SER A 33 -12.84 -0.54 1.87
N GLY A 34 -14.15 -0.37 1.80
CA GLY A 34 -14.94 0.36 2.81
C GLY A 34 -14.78 -0.24 4.22
N LEU A 35 -14.92 -1.57 4.34
CA LEU A 35 -14.69 -2.29 5.60
C LEU A 35 -13.24 -2.15 6.09
N SER A 36 -12.26 -2.20 5.19
CA SER A 36 -10.84 -2.02 5.54
C SER A 36 -10.58 -0.64 6.14
N VAL A 37 -11.22 0.41 5.60
CA VAL A 37 -11.14 1.76 6.16
C VAL A 37 -11.81 1.83 7.53
N CYS A 38 -12.95 1.18 7.74
CA CYS A 38 -13.60 1.08 9.06
C CYS A 38 -12.73 0.37 10.10
N ILE A 39 -12.04 -0.73 9.72
CA ILE A 39 -11.11 -1.44 10.61
C ILE A 39 -9.92 -0.53 10.95
N LEU A 40 -9.37 0.17 9.97
CA LEU A 40 -8.27 1.11 10.18
C LEU A 40 -8.70 2.27 11.10
N ALA A 41 -9.92 2.77 10.95
CA ALA A 41 -10.50 3.78 11.83
C ALA A 41 -10.52 3.34 13.30
N ILE A 42 -10.97 2.11 13.57
CA ILE A 42 -10.95 1.52 14.92
C ILE A 42 -9.51 1.45 15.45
N TYR A 43 -8.56 1.05 14.62
CA TYR A 43 -7.14 1.03 14.99
C TYR A 43 -6.64 2.42 15.43
N TRP A 44 -6.97 3.49 14.70
CA TRP A 44 -6.59 4.85 15.07
C TRP A 44 -7.23 5.31 16.39
N ILE A 45 -8.50 4.97 16.64
CA ILE A 45 -9.18 5.29 17.91
C ILE A 45 -8.49 4.59 19.08
N ILE A 46 -8.21 3.29 18.96
CA ILE A 46 -7.51 2.52 19.99
C ILE A 46 -6.12 3.13 20.26
N ARG A 47 -5.38 3.45 19.19
CA ARG A 47 -4.06 4.08 19.30
C ARG A 47 -4.12 5.45 19.96
N GLY A 48 -5.18 6.22 19.71
CA GLY A 48 -5.45 7.47 20.41
C GLY A 48 -5.56 7.30 21.92
N ILE A 49 -6.41 6.35 22.36
CA ILE A 49 -6.64 6.06 23.78
C ILE A 49 -5.34 5.62 24.47
N GLN A 50 -4.49 4.84 23.78
CA GLN A 50 -3.19 4.42 24.34
C GLN A 50 -2.26 5.61 24.65
N HIS A 51 -2.36 6.71 23.91
CA HIS A 51 -1.53 7.91 24.12
C HIS A 51 -2.18 8.93 25.09
N TRP A 52 -3.28 8.58 25.76
CA TRP A 52 -4.02 9.47 26.66
C TRP A 52 -3.14 10.07 27.77
N ASN A 53 -2.25 9.25 28.34
CA ASN A 53 -1.38 9.66 29.44
C ASN A 53 -0.12 10.40 28.97
N GLU A 54 0.30 10.23 27.71
CA GLU A 54 1.51 10.84 27.17
C GLU A 54 1.24 12.24 26.62
N ASN A 55 0.23 12.37 25.77
CA ASN A 55 -0.11 13.64 25.14
C ASN A 55 -1.60 13.69 24.77
N LYS A 56 -2.34 14.52 25.52
CA LYS A 56 -3.78 14.73 25.30
C LYS A 56 -4.09 15.26 23.91
N ALA A 57 -3.24 16.13 23.34
CA ALA A 57 -3.46 16.68 22.00
C ALA A 57 -3.35 15.58 20.93
N THR A 58 -2.33 14.73 21.02
CA THR A 58 -2.15 13.59 20.11
C THR A 58 -3.30 12.59 20.21
N CYS A 59 -3.77 12.31 21.44
CA CYS A 59 -4.94 11.48 21.65
C CYS A 59 -6.18 12.03 20.92
N VAL A 60 -6.49 13.32 21.10
CA VAL A 60 -7.65 13.95 20.46
C VAL A 60 -7.53 13.85 18.94
N LEU A 61 -6.36 14.15 18.36
CA LEU A 61 -6.15 14.05 16.91
C LEU A 61 -6.41 12.63 16.39
N TYR A 62 -5.86 11.60 17.04
CA TYR A 62 -6.07 10.22 16.60
C TYR A 62 -7.53 9.76 16.68
N VAL A 63 -8.23 10.11 17.76
CA VAL A 63 -9.66 9.80 17.91
C VAL A 63 -10.49 10.51 16.84
N LEU A 64 -10.17 11.76 16.55
CA LEU A 64 -10.91 12.59 15.58
C LEU A 64 -10.69 12.08 14.15
N VAL A 65 -9.44 11.76 13.78
CA VAL A 65 -9.10 11.10 12.50
C VAL A 65 -9.80 9.75 12.39
N GLY A 66 -9.77 8.94 13.46
CA GLY A 66 -10.46 7.65 13.48
C GLY A 66 -11.97 7.79 13.28
N LEU A 67 -12.61 8.77 13.93
CA LEU A 67 -14.05 8.99 13.79
C LEU A 67 -14.43 9.39 12.36
N PHE A 68 -13.68 10.32 11.75
CA PHE A 68 -13.90 10.69 10.35
C PHE A 68 -13.65 9.53 9.39
N ALA A 69 -12.58 8.77 9.60
CA ALA A 69 -12.28 7.58 8.81
C ALA A 69 -13.40 6.53 8.92
N PHE A 70 -14.01 6.37 10.10
CA PHE A 70 -15.10 5.41 10.31
C PHE A 70 -16.33 5.80 9.49
N PHE A 71 -16.80 7.04 9.59
CA PHE A 71 -17.93 7.52 8.80
C PHE A 71 -17.63 7.48 7.30
N PHE A 72 -16.42 7.87 6.90
CA PHE A 72 -16.00 7.80 5.51
C PHE A 72 -15.98 6.36 4.99
N GLY A 73 -15.47 5.40 5.76
CA GLY A 73 -15.47 3.99 5.41
C GLY A 73 -16.88 3.41 5.25
N LEU A 74 -17.83 3.83 6.09
CA LEU A 74 -19.24 3.46 5.93
C LEU A 74 -19.84 4.00 4.64
N VAL A 75 -19.58 5.27 4.29
CA VAL A 75 -20.06 5.87 3.04
C VAL A 75 -19.38 5.27 1.81
N LEU A 76 -18.10 4.90 1.93
CA LEU A 76 -17.34 4.23 0.89
C LEU A 76 -17.88 2.82 0.60
N THR A 77 -18.39 2.15 1.62
CA THR A 77 -18.95 0.80 1.51
C THR A 77 -20.17 0.81 0.59
N GLY A 78 -20.06 0.11 -0.54
CA GLY A 78 -21.12 0.03 -1.54
C GLY A 78 -21.21 1.22 -2.49
N ASN A 79 -20.38 2.26 -2.33
CA ASN A 79 -20.34 3.41 -3.24
C ASN A 79 -19.18 3.28 -4.25
N PHE A 80 -19.49 2.73 -5.42
CA PHE A 80 -18.50 2.48 -6.46
C PHE A 80 -17.82 3.76 -7.02
N PRO A 81 -18.53 4.85 -7.33
CA PRO A 81 -17.89 6.10 -7.75
C PRO A 81 -16.91 6.67 -6.70
N LEU A 82 -17.29 6.67 -5.42
CA LEU A 82 -16.42 7.14 -4.34
C LEU A 82 -15.19 6.24 -4.18
N PHE A 83 -15.34 4.93 -4.36
CA PHE A 83 -14.23 4.00 -4.39
C PHE A 83 -13.22 4.34 -5.49
N LEU A 84 -13.68 4.50 -6.74
CA LEU A 84 -12.78 4.86 -7.85
C LEU A 84 -12.08 6.18 -7.62
N PHE A 85 -12.82 7.20 -7.17
CA PHE A 85 -12.26 8.51 -6.87
C PHE A 85 -11.19 8.42 -5.77
N THR A 86 -11.49 7.74 -4.67
CA THR A 86 -10.57 7.59 -3.53
C THR A 86 -9.34 6.80 -3.92
N SER A 87 -9.49 5.69 -4.66
CA SER A 87 -8.37 4.88 -5.13
C SER A 87 -7.48 5.65 -6.11
N SER A 88 -8.07 6.37 -7.07
CA SER A 88 -7.32 7.23 -7.99
C SER A 88 -6.57 8.33 -7.24
N PHE A 89 -7.24 9.01 -6.31
CA PHE A 89 -6.63 10.04 -5.47
C PHE A 89 -5.45 9.50 -4.64
N LEU A 90 -5.58 8.31 -4.06
CA LEU A 90 -4.49 7.65 -3.34
C LEU A 90 -3.30 7.34 -4.25
N LEU A 91 -3.53 6.86 -5.47
CA LEU A 91 -2.43 6.62 -6.43
C LEU A 91 -1.75 7.91 -6.86
N TYR A 92 -2.49 9.01 -6.99
CA TYR A 92 -1.88 10.32 -7.23
C TYR A 92 -0.93 10.71 -6.10
N ILE A 93 -1.36 10.57 -4.85
CA ILE A 93 -0.52 10.85 -3.68
C ILE A 93 0.70 9.94 -3.66
N ILE A 94 0.52 8.62 -3.83
CA ILE A 94 1.61 7.64 -3.81
C ILE A 94 2.60 7.91 -4.94
N GLY A 95 2.12 8.13 -6.17
CA GLY A 95 2.96 8.42 -7.33
C GLY A 95 3.77 9.71 -7.14
N PHE A 96 3.13 10.75 -6.60
CA PHE A 96 3.82 12.01 -6.29
C PHE A 96 4.89 11.85 -5.20
N LEU A 97 4.59 11.13 -4.12
CA LEU A 97 5.57 10.84 -3.07
C LEU A 97 6.73 10.01 -3.61
N MET A 98 6.47 9.01 -4.47
CA MET A 98 7.52 8.21 -5.11
C MET A 98 8.44 9.04 -5.98
N ILE A 99 7.91 10.04 -6.71
CA ILE A 99 8.74 10.99 -7.45
C ILE A 99 9.65 11.77 -6.52
N ILE A 100 9.12 12.31 -5.41
CA ILE A 100 9.92 13.07 -4.43
C ILE A 100 11.02 12.18 -3.83
N PHE A 101 10.68 10.97 -3.40
CA PHE A 101 11.66 10.03 -2.84
C PHE A 101 12.70 9.60 -3.88
N GLY A 102 12.28 9.40 -5.13
CA GLY A 102 13.18 9.07 -6.23
C GLY A 102 14.19 10.19 -6.52
N ILE A 103 13.72 11.44 -6.63
CA ILE A 103 14.60 12.61 -6.84
C ILE A 103 15.58 12.76 -5.67
N THR A 104 15.06 12.72 -4.43
CA THR A 104 15.87 12.86 -3.22
C THR A 104 16.93 11.78 -3.14
N GLY A 105 16.57 10.53 -3.47
CA GLY A 105 17.48 9.40 -3.47
C GLY A 105 18.54 9.47 -4.58
N ILE A 106 18.24 10.01 -5.75
CA ILE A 106 19.23 10.21 -6.82
C ILE A 106 20.30 11.22 -6.38
N ILE A 107 19.89 12.30 -5.70
CA ILE A 107 20.79 13.37 -5.26
C ILE A 107 21.66 12.92 -4.08
N ASN A 108 21.05 12.28 -3.08
CA ASN A 108 21.69 12.06 -1.79
C ASN A 108 22.46 10.73 -1.68
N ASN A 109 22.16 9.73 -2.51
CA ASN A 109 22.81 8.44 -2.39
C ASN A 109 24.20 8.44 -3.06
N GLU A 110 25.23 7.99 -2.35
CA GLU A 110 26.58 7.89 -2.91
C GLU A 110 26.80 6.60 -3.71
N LYS A 111 26.16 5.48 -3.30
CA LYS A 111 26.33 4.18 -3.95
C LYS A 111 25.49 4.10 -5.24
N ASN A 112 26.10 3.57 -6.30
CA ASN A 112 25.43 3.37 -7.60
C ASN A 112 24.18 2.50 -7.50
N MET A 113 24.22 1.42 -6.69
CA MET A 113 23.07 0.51 -6.51
C MET A 113 21.84 1.21 -5.91
N SER A 114 22.06 2.10 -4.94
CA SER A 114 20.98 2.90 -4.34
C SER A 114 20.45 3.97 -5.28
N LYS A 115 21.30 4.57 -6.14
CA LYS A 115 20.85 5.51 -7.18
C LYS A 115 19.93 4.84 -8.20
N ILE A 116 20.23 3.59 -8.59
CA ILE A 116 19.39 2.81 -9.51
C ILE A 116 18.02 2.54 -8.88
N SER A 117 17.98 2.16 -7.60
CA SER A 117 16.71 2.01 -6.87
C SER A 117 15.92 3.32 -6.84
N SER A 118 16.57 4.44 -6.54
CA SER A 118 15.91 5.76 -6.54
C SER A 118 15.39 6.17 -7.93
N LEU A 119 16.11 5.82 -9.00
CA LEU A 119 15.65 6.03 -10.37
C LEU A 119 14.41 5.18 -10.69
N LEU A 120 14.38 3.93 -10.22
CA LEU A 120 13.19 3.07 -10.33
C LEU A 120 11.99 3.70 -9.60
N PHE A 121 12.16 4.19 -8.37
CA PHE A 121 11.10 4.90 -7.63
C PHE A 121 10.56 6.10 -8.41
N PHE A 122 11.43 6.90 -9.02
CA PHE A 122 11.02 8.03 -9.83
C PHE A 122 10.19 7.61 -11.06
N ILE A 123 10.69 6.61 -11.81
CA ILE A 123 10.00 6.10 -13.01
C ILE A 123 8.64 5.49 -12.63
N PHE A 124 8.60 4.65 -11.60
CA PHE A 124 7.35 4.06 -11.11
C PHE A 124 6.36 5.13 -10.63
N GLY A 125 6.84 6.19 -9.99
CA GLY A 125 6.00 7.31 -9.59
C GLY A 125 5.31 7.98 -10.78
N ILE A 126 6.04 8.22 -11.88
CA ILE A 126 5.45 8.75 -13.13
C ILE A 126 4.43 7.78 -13.72
N VAL A 127 4.76 6.49 -13.79
CA VAL A 127 3.84 5.45 -14.30
C VAL A 127 2.55 5.44 -13.47
N LEU A 128 2.65 5.48 -12.14
CA LEU A 128 1.50 5.52 -11.25
C LEU A 128 0.59 6.73 -11.48
N LEU A 129 1.15 7.92 -11.73
CA LEU A 129 0.36 9.12 -12.05
C LEU A 129 -0.45 8.96 -13.34
N ILE A 130 0.13 8.34 -14.37
CA ILE A 130 -0.56 8.09 -15.64
C ILE A 130 -1.70 7.08 -15.42
N PHE A 131 -1.41 5.99 -14.71
CA PHE A 131 -2.37 4.93 -14.45
C PHE A 131 -3.49 5.34 -13.50
N ALA A 132 -3.30 6.37 -12.67
CA ALA A 132 -4.33 6.88 -11.76
C ALA A 132 -5.60 7.32 -12.50
N ASN A 133 -5.48 7.85 -13.73
CA ASN A 133 -6.64 8.23 -14.55
C ASN A 133 -7.33 7.02 -15.20
N LEU A 134 -6.56 6.00 -15.61
CA LEU A 134 -7.10 4.82 -16.29
C LEU A 134 -8.09 4.02 -15.43
N ILE A 135 -8.01 4.16 -14.11
CA ILE A 135 -8.89 3.43 -13.18
C ILE A 135 -10.36 3.80 -13.35
N PHE A 136 -10.66 5.03 -13.77
CA PHE A 136 -12.04 5.44 -14.04
C PHE A 136 -12.64 4.69 -15.25
N GLU A 137 -11.81 4.22 -16.18
CA GLU A 137 -12.25 3.43 -17.33
C GLU A 137 -12.42 1.96 -16.97
N ASN A 138 -11.49 1.40 -16.19
CA ASN A 138 -11.57 0.01 -15.77
C ASN A 138 -10.92 -0.24 -14.39
N PRO A 139 -11.68 -0.72 -13.38
CA PRO A 139 -11.15 -1.06 -12.06
C PRO A 139 -10.06 -2.15 -12.08
N LEU A 140 -9.97 -2.93 -13.16
CA LEU A 140 -8.94 -3.94 -13.36
C LEU A 140 -7.53 -3.32 -13.31
N TYR A 141 -7.35 -2.08 -13.78
CA TYR A 141 -6.04 -1.40 -13.70
C TYR A 141 -5.57 -1.24 -12.26
N LEU A 142 -6.47 -0.91 -11.32
CA LEU A 142 -6.13 -0.81 -9.90
C LEU A 142 -5.64 -2.15 -9.34
N ALA A 143 -6.38 -3.23 -9.65
CA ALA A 143 -6.04 -4.57 -9.19
C ALA A 143 -4.73 -5.09 -9.80
N LEU A 144 -4.45 -4.75 -11.05
CA LEU A 144 -3.20 -5.10 -11.72
C LEU A 144 -2.01 -4.40 -11.05
N ILE A 145 -2.13 -3.10 -10.74
CA ILE A 145 -1.08 -2.35 -10.05
C ILE A 145 -0.82 -2.93 -8.67
N ILE A 146 -1.86 -3.11 -7.85
CA ILE A 146 -1.72 -3.64 -6.49
C ILE A 146 -1.24 -5.09 -6.51
N GLY A 147 -1.77 -5.91 -7.41
CA GLY A 147 -1.41 -7.32 -7.54
C GLY A 147 0.04 -7.52 -7.97
N ILE A 148 0.50 -6.79 -8.99
CA ILE A 148 1.91 -6.84 -9.40
C ILE A 148 2.81 -6.33 -8.29
N ALA A 149 2.43 -5.25 -7.58
CA ALA A 149 3.21 -4.75 -6.45
C ALA A 149 3.37 -5.81 -5.35
N LEU A 150 2.29 -6.51 -4.98
CA LEU A 150 2.32 -7.61 -4.01
C LEU A 150 3.19 -8.78 -4.48
N MET A 151 3.15 -9.12 -5.77
CA MET A 151 3.99 -10.18 -6.34
C MET A 151 5.48 -9.81 -6.28
N ILE A 152 5.83 -8.58 -6.66
CA ILE A 152 7.22 -8.08 -6.59
C ILE A 152 7.72 -8.08 -5.15
N GLU A 153 6.91 -7.57 -4.21
CA GLU A 153 7.27 -7.56 -2.79
C GLU A 153 7.44 -8.98 -2.24
N GLY A 154 6.54 -9.89 -2.60
CA GLY A 154 6.64 -11.30 -2.23
C GLY A 154 7.94 -11.95 -2.70
N ILE A 155 8.34 -11.70 -3.96
CA ILE A 155 9.63 -12.17 -4.51
C ILE A 155 10.81 -11.54 -3.76
N SER A 156 10.76 -10.23 -3.51
CA SER A 156 11.81 -9.49 -2.80
C SER A 156 12.07 -10.07 -1.41
N LEU A 157 11.01 -10.34 -0.65
CA LEU A 157 11.08 -10.94 0.69
C LEU A 157 11.68 -12.35 0.69
N ILE A 158 11.36 -13.16 -0.34
CA ILE A 158 11.93 -14.50 -0.50
C ILE A 158 13.43 -14.42 -0.81
N LEU A 159 13.85 -13.48 -1.68
CA LEU A 159 15.25 -13.28 -2.04
C LEU A 159 16.07 -12.78 -0.84
N GLU A 160 15.58 -11.77 -0.12
CA GLU A 160 16.24 -11.24 1.08
C GLU A 160 16.43 -12.32 2.16
N SER A 161 15.42 -13.19 2.31
CA SER A 161 15.50 -14.32 3.24
C SER A 161 16.58 -15.33 2.85
N LYS A 162 16.82 -15.54 1.55
CA LYS A 162 17.78 -16.53 1.06
C LYS A 162 19.21 -16.02 1.22
N ASP A 163 19.44 -14.74 0.91
CA ASP A 163 20.75 -14.08 1.01
C ASP A 163 21.27 -14.08 2.46
N LYS A 164 20.37 -13.82 3.43
CA LYS A 164 20.73 -13.84 4.86
C LYS A 164 21.08 -15.23 5.40
N LYS A 165 20.56 -16.31 4.78
CA LYS A 165 20.86 -17.68 5.18
C LYS A 165 22.27 -18.10 4.75
N ILE A 166 22.69 -17.72 3.55
CA ILE A 166 24.02 -18.00 3.00
C ILE A 166 25.12 -17.32 3.84
N GLY A 167 24.93 -16.05 4.21
CA GLY A 167 25.87 -15.33 5.07
C GLY A 167 25.94 -15.81 6.53
N SER A 168 25.03 -16.70 6.96
CA SER A 168 25.07 -17.34 8.29
C SER A 168 25.69 -18.74 8.29
N GLU A 169 25.86 -19.36 7.12
CA GLU A 169 26.54 -20.66 6.97
C GLU A 169 28.05 -20.49 6.66
N GLU A 170 28.51 -19.28 6.29
CA GLU A 170 29.92 -18.92 6.07
C GLU A 170 30.65 -18.34 7.31
N LYS A 171 30.03 -18.36 8.51
CA LYS A 171 30.66 -17.97 9.78
C LYS A 171 30.63 -19.10 10.78
#